data_AF-A0A222SSC0-F1
#
_entry.id   AF-A0A222SSC0-F1
#
_cell.length_a   1.000
_cell.length_b   1.000
_cell.length_c   1.000
_cell.angle_alpha   90.00
_cell.angle_beta   90.00
_cell.angle_gamma   90.00
#
_symmetry.space_group_name_H-M   'P 1'
#
loop_
_entity.id
_entity.type
_entity.pdbx_description
1 polymer ?
#
loop_
_entity_poly.entity_id
_entity_poly.type
_entity_poly.pdbx_seq_one_letter_code
_entity_poly.pdbx_strand_id
1 'polypeptide(L)'
;MRTTRRVAAALLLVATVGLVIAASRSAAQERPRKREAACSTSVRGSHATASCFNPNPRVDRVQLHVECARWWDPDMDAHPVEVGPAQRVDLAERCWKEIRKAWVSHHAER
;
A
#
# COMPACT_ATOMS: atom_id res chain seq x y z
N MET A 1 -25.74 47.97 17.85
CA MET A 1 -26.27 47.33 16.62
C MET A 1 -25.18 46.89 15.62
N ARG A 2 -24.08 47.62 15.43
CA ARG A 2 -22.98 47.21 14.50
C ARG A 2 -22.11 46.06 15.02
N THR A 3 -21.93 45.95 16.33
CA THR A 3 -21.11 44.92 17.00
C THR A 3 -21.77 43.54 16.97
N THR A 4 -23.08 43.46 17.20
CA THR A 4 -23.86 42.21 17.17
C THR A 4 -23.89 41.57 15.77
N ARG A 5 -23.93 42.37 14.71
CA ARG A 5 -23.88 41.89 13.32
C ARG A 5 -22.54 41.25 12.93
N ARG A 6 -21.42 41.74 13.49
CA ARG A 6 -20.08 41.19 13.23
C ARG A 6 -19.88 39.83 13.91
N VAL A 7 -20.40 39.67 15.13
CA VAL A 7 -20.35 38.40 15.86
C VAL A 7 -21.18 37.32 15.16
N ALA A 8 -22.38 37.67 14.70
CA ALA A 8 -23.24 36.73 13.96
C ALA A 8 -22.60 36.25 12.64
N ALA A 9 -21.97 37.15 11.89
CA ALA A 9 -21.27 36.81 10.65
C ALA A 9 -20.06 35.88 10.89
N ALA A 10 -19.28 36.12 11.96
CA ALA A 10 -18.15 35.29 12.32
C ALA A 10 -18.59 33.87 12.72
N LEU A 11 -19.70 33.73 13.47
CA LEU A 11 -20.24 32.43 13.86
C LEU A 11 -20.76 31.62 12.65
N LEU A 12 -21.41 32.29 11.69
CA LEU A 12 -21.86 31.65 10.44
C LEU A 12 -20.68 31.16 9.58
N LEU A 13 -19.57 31.90 9.53
CA LEU A 13 -18.36 31.50 8.81
C LEU A 13 -17.68 30.28 9.47
N VAL A 14 -17.59 30.24 10.79
CA VAL A 14 -17.02 29.08 11.50
C VAL A 14 -17.89 27.84 11.32
N ALA A 15 -19.22 27.99 11.39
CA ALA A 15 -20.15 26.88 11.21
C ALA A 15 -20.10 26.31 9.78
N THR A 16 -20.01 27.17 8.76
CA THR A 16 -19.91 26.72 7.36
C THR A 16 -18.58 26.01 7.07
N VAL A 17 -17.46 26.53 7.58
CA VAL A 17 -16.16 25.86 7.46
C VAL A 17 -16.16 24.50 8.17
N GLY A 18 -16.73 24.41 9.37
CA GLY A 18 -16.86 23.15 10.10
C GLY A 18 -17.68 22.10 9.33
N LEU A 19 -18.77 22.51 8.70
CA LEU A 19 -19.64 21.62 7.91
C LEU A 19 -18.94 21.09 6.64
N VAL A 20 -18.17 21.94 5.96
CA VAL A 20 -17.39 21.56 4.76
C VAL A 20 -16.29 20.56 5.11
N ILE A 21 -15.60 20.73 6.23
CA ILE A 21 -14.56 19.79 6.69
C ILE A 21 -15.18 18.42 7.06
N ALA A 22 -16.33 18.42 7.75
CA ALA A 22 -17.03 17.19 8.11
C ALA A 22 -17.55 16.41 6.88
N ALA A 23 -18.12 17.13 5.89
CA ALA A 23 -18.56 16.54 4.63
C ALA A 23 -17.39 15.96 3.82
N SER A 24 -16.23 16.64 3.83
CA SER A 24 -15.01 16.18 3.14
C SER A 24 -14.45 14.88 3.71
N ARG A 25 -14.58 14.66 5.03
CA ARG A 25 -14.20 13.39 5.67
C ARG A 25 -15.13 12.23 5.32
N SER A 26 -16.43 12.50 5.12
CA SER A 26 -17.40 11.47 4.72
C SER A 26 -17.30 11.10 3.23
N ALA A 27 -16.89 12.04 2.37
CA ALA A 27 -16.70 11.81 0.94
C ALA A 27 -15.40 11.06 0.60
N ALA A 28 -14.52 10.83 1.57
CA ALA A 28 -13.44 9.84 1.48
C ALA A 28 -14.03 8.42 1.59
N GLN A 29 -15.00 8.11 0.72
CA GLN A 29 -15.45 6.76 0.50
C GLN A 29 -14.25 5.98 -0.04
N GLU A 30 -13.71 5.10 0.80
CA GLU A 30 -12.55 4.27 0.51
C GLU A 30 -12.83 3.59 -0.83
N ARG A 31 -12.08 3.99 -1.87
CA ARG A 31 -12.18 3.35 -3.20
C ARG A 31 -12.08 1.85 -2.96
N PRO A 32 -12.91 1.01 -3.62
CA PRO A 32 -12.90 -0.41 -3.37
C PRO A 32 -11.46 -0.90 -3.44
N ARG A 33 -10.94 -1.43 -2.33
CA ARG A 33 -9.54 -1.87 -2.28
C ARG A 33 -9.34 -2.85 -3.42
N LYS A 34 -8.23 -2.70 -4.14
CA LYS A 34 -7.89 -3.66 -5.19
C LYS A 34 -7.87 -5.05 -4.58
N ARG A 35 -8.45 -5.99 -5.32
CA ARG A 35 -8.46 -7.40 -4.96
C ARG A 35 -7.08 -7.96 -5.27
N GLU A 36 -6.23 -7.98 -4.25
CA GLU A 36 -4.82 -8.40 -4.32
C GLU A 36 -4.64 -9.76 -3.64
N ALA A 37 -3.60 -10.48 -4.03
CA ALA A 37 -3.16 -11.69 -3.35
C ALA A 37 -2.68 -11.37 -1.94
N ALA A 38 -2.93 -12.26 -0.99
CA ALA A 38 -2.40 -12.16 0.36
C ALA A 38 -0.98 -12.69 0.38
N CYS A 39 -0.01 -11.81 0.64
CA CYS A 39 1.41 -12.14 0.67
C CYS A 39 2.01 -11.99 2.08
N SER A 40 2.87 -12.94 2.45
CA SER A 40 3.69 -12.87 3.66
C SER A 40 5.16 -12.91 3.26
N THR A 41 5.95 -11.96 3.75
CA THR A 41 7.39 -11.86 3.46
C THR A 41 8.19 -12.24 4.70
N SER A 42 9.26 -13.00 4.51
CA SER A 42 10.19 -13.38 5.58
C SER A 42 11.64 -13.11 5.17
N VAL A 43 12.45 -12.66 6.13
CA VAL A 43 13.88 -12.42 5.94
C VAL A 43 14.68 -13.31 6.89
N ARG A 44 15.71 -13.95 6.35
CA ARG A 44 16.66 -14.80 7.08
C ARG A 44 18.08 -14.50 6.60
N GLY A 45 18.81 -13.70 7.38
CA GLY A 45 20.15 -13.24 7.03
C GLY A 45 20.14 -12.45 5.73
N SER A 46 20.78 -12.99 4.70
CA SER A 46 20.88 -12.40 3.37
C SER A 46 19.77 -12.81 2.40
N HIS A 47 18.81 -13.64 2.83
CA HIS A 47 17.76 -14.19 1.97
C HIS A 47 16.37 -13.66 2.37
N ALA A 48 15.56 -13.33 1.36
CA ALA A 48 14.15 -13.02 1.50
C ALA A 48 13.31 -14.08 0.78
N THR A 49 12.16 -14.42 1.36
CA THR A 49 11.12 -15.20 0.69
C THR A 49 9.78 -14.50 0.84
N ALA A 50 8.90 -14.68 -0.14
CA ALA A 50 7.51 -14.27 -0.06
C ALA A 50 6.58 -15.39 -0.51
N SER A 51 5.62 -15.74 0.34
CA SER A 51 4.55 -16.69 0.00
C SER A 51 3.26 -15.93 -0.23
N CYS A 52 2.70 -16.05 -1.43
CA CYS A 52 1.50 -15.34 -1.86
C CYS A 52 0.39 -16.32 -2.19
N PHE A 53 -0.82 -16.06 -1.70
CA PHE A 53 -2.03 -16.80 -2.06
C PHE A 53 -3.10 -15.86 -2.60
N ASN A 54 -3.68 -16.19 -3.75
CA ASN A 54 -4.71 -15.36 -4.36
C ASN A 54 -6.13 -15.92 -4.07
N PRO A 55 -6.91 -15.31 -3.16
CA PRO A 55 -8.29 -15.72 -2.90
C PRO A 55 -9.30 -15.19 -3.94
N ASN A 56 -8.84 -14.40 -4.92
CA ASN A 56 -9.69 -13.67 -5.84
C ASN A 56 -9.93 -14.44 -7.15
N PRO A 57 -11.03 -14.16 -7.87
CA PRO A 57 -11.33 -14.79 -9.15
C PRO A 57 -10.52 -14.24 -10.34
N ARG A 58 -9.69 -13.22 -10.12
CA ARG A 58 -8.81 -12.63 -11.15
C ARG A 58 -7.36 -12.95 -10.83
N VAL A 59 -6.53 -13.01 -11.87
CA VAL A 59 -5.07 -13.11 -11.70
C VAL A 59 -4.56 -11.85 -11.01
N ASP A 60 -3.59 -12.03 -10.13
CA ASP A 60 -2.79 -10.95 -9.58
C ASP A 60 -1.33 -11.13 -10.00
N ARG A 61 -0.61 -10.05 -10.28
CA ARG A 61 0.78 -10.11 -10.68
C ARG A 61 1.64 -9.50 -9.60
N VAL A 62 2.45 -10.34 -8.96
CA VAL A 62 3.25 -9.99 -7.78
C VAL A 62 4.73 -9.94 -8.11
N GLN A 63 5.46 -9.04 -7.45
CA GLN A 63 6.93 -8.97 -7.53
C GLN A 63 7.51 -8.79 -6.12
N LEU A 64 8.51 -9.60 -5.77
CA LEU A 64 9.28 -9.45 -4.54
C LEU A 64 10.43 -8.47 -4.78
N HIS A 65 10.51 -7.45 -3.92
CA HIS A 65 11.57 -6.46 -3.89
C HIS A 65 12.40 -6.62 -2.63
N VAL A 66 13.72 -6.47 -2.76
CA VAL A 66 14.68 -6.59 -1.67
C VAL A 66 15.62 -5.39 -1.71
N GLU A 67 15.62 -4.62 -0.63
CA GLU A 67 16.53 -3.51 -0.41
C GLU A 67 17.71 -3.97 0.44
N CYS A 68 18.92 -3.86 -0.07
CA CYS A 68 20.14 -4.37 0.54
C CYS A 68 20.76 -3.34 1.49
N ALA A 69 21.30 -3.79 2.63
CA ALA A 69 21.72 -2.91 3.71
C ALA A 69 22.98 -2.10 3.41
N ARG A 70 23.84 -2.57 2.50
CA ARG A 70 25.15 -1.98 2.21
C ARG A 70 25.09 -1.20 0.90
N TRP A 71 25.74 -0.03 0.86
CA TRP A 71 25.74 0.85 -0.32
C TRP A 71 26.37 0.21 -1.58
N TRP A 72 27.22 -0.80 -1.40
CA TRP A 72 27.88 -1.53 -2.48
C TRP A 72 27.12 -2.79 -2.91
N ASP A 73 26.06 -3.16 -2.19
CA ASP A 73 25.20 -4.31 -2.47
C ASP A 73 23.91 -3.77 -3.12
N PRO A 74 23.73 -3.91 -4.44
CA PRO A 74 22.59 -3.32 -5.12
C PRO A 74 21.27 -3.93 -4.67
N ASP A 75 20.21 -3.13 -4.64
CA ASP A 75 18.85 -3.64 -4.41
C ASP A 75 18.43 -4.60 -5.52
N MET A 76 17.66 -5.63 -5.16
CA MET A 76 17.32 -6.75 -6.03
C MET A 76 15.82 -6.95 -6.12
N ASP A 77 15.35 -7.22 -7.34
CA ASP A 77 13.95 -7.53 -7.62
C ASP A 77 13.84 -8.91 -8.24
N ALA A 78 12.97 -9.76 -7.69
CA ALA A 78 12.60 -11.01 -8.33
C ALA A 78 11.84 -10.74 -9.64
N HIS A 79 11.75 -11.73 -10.51
CA HIS A 79 10.90 -11.61 -11.69
C HIS A 79 9.42 -11.48 -11.27
N PRO A 80 8.60 -10.63 -11.92
CA PRO A 80 7.17 -10.60 -11.65
C PRO A 80 6.51 -11.93 -12.02
N VAL A 81 5.63 -12.45 -11.15
CA VAL A 81 4.94 -13.73 -11.31
C VAL A 81 3.43 -13.54 -11.19
N GLU A 82 2.68 -14.26 -12.01
CA GLU A 82 1.22 -14.33 -11.93
C GLU A 82 0.76 -15.34 -10.88
N VAL A 83 -0.22 -14.94 -10.07
CA VAL A 83 -0.91 -15.79 -9.09
C VAL A 83 -2.35 -15.91 -9.54
N GLY A 84 -2.70 -17.06 -10.13
CA GLY A 84 -4.06 -17.31 -10.59
C GLY A 84 -5.07 -17.52 -9.46
N PRO A 85 -6.37 -17.64 -9.78
CA PRO A 85 -7.41 -17.85 -8.77
C PRO A 85 -7.19 -19.10 -7.92
N ALA A 86 -7.27 -18.95 -6.61
CA ALA A 86 -7.04 -20.01 -5.63
C ALA A 86 -5.67 -20.70 -5.74
N GLN A 87 -4.66 -20.02 -6.28
CA GLN A 87 -3.30 -20.53 -6.39
C GLN A 87 -2.36 -19.90 -5.36
N ARG A 88 -1.23 -20.59 -5.11
CA ARG A 88 -0.11 -20.12 -4.30
C ARG A 88 1.16 -20.07 -5.13
N VAL A 89 1.97 -19.05 -4.89
CA VAL A 89 3.34 -18.96 -5.41
C VAL A 89 4.29 -18.61 -4.28
N ASP A 90 5.54 -19.01 -4.44
CA ASP A 90 6.65 -18.62 -3.58
C ASP A 90 7.70 -17.89 -4.41
N LEU A 91 8.13 -16.73 -3.94
CA LEU A 91 9.20 -15.93 -4.51
C LEU A 91 10.39 -15.93 -3.56
N ALA A 92 11.59 -15.81 -4.10
CA ALA A 92 12.81 -15.64 -3.32
C ALA A 92 13.70 -14.59 -3.98
N GLU A 93 14.43 -13.84 -3.17
CA GLU A 93 15.57 -13.07 -3.61
C GLU A 93 16.63 -12.95 -2.51
N ARG A 94 17.80 -12.40 -2.82
CA ARG A 94 18.87 -12.25 -1.84
C ARG A 94 19.75 -11.04 -2.09
N CYS A 95 20.35 -10.57 -1.01
CA CYS A 95 21.50 -9.66 -1.07
C CYS A 95 22.80 -10.47 -0.99
N TRP A 96 23.93 -9.85 -1.32
CA TRP A 96 25.23 -10.45 -0.97
C TRP A 96 25.45 -10.47 0.54
N LYS A 97 24.98 -9.46 1.26
CA LYS A 97 25.06 -9.39 2.73
C LYS A 97 23.71 -9.18 3.39
N GLU A 98 23.56 -8.24 4.32
CA GLU A 98 22.32 -8.11 5.09
C GLU A 98 21.20 -7.45 4.27
N ILE A 99 19.97 -7.93 4.40
CA ILE A 99 18.78 -7.27 3.85
C ILE A 99 18.33 -6.15 4.79
N ARG A 100 18.07 -4.96 4.25
CA ARG A 100 17.46 -3.84 4.97
C ARG A 100 15.94 -3.97 5.03
N LYS A 101 15.33 -4.30 3.90
CA LYS A 101 13.87 -4.39 3.76
C LYS A 101 13.50 -5.35 2.64
N ALA A 102 12.35 -6.03 2.78
CA ALA A 102 11.75 -6.81 1.71
C ALA A 102 10.24 -6.55 1.68
N TRP A 103 9.66 -6.43 0.49
CA TRP A 103 8.21 -6.22 0.32
C TRP A 103 7.74 -6.77 -1.03
N VAL A 104 6.42 -6.98 -1.14
CA VAL A 104 5.77 -7.38 -2.40
C VAL A 104 5.01 -6.19 -2.97
N SER A 105 5.10 -6.00 -4.29
CA SER A 105 4.21 -5.12 -5.03
C SER A 105 3.20 -5.93 -5.85
N HIS A 106 2.05 -5.30 -6.12
CA HIS A 106 0.95 -5.86 -6.91
C HIS A 106 0.74 -5.01 -8.15
N HIS A 107 0.68 -5.63 -9.31
CA HIS A 107 0.42 -4.97 -10.58
C HIS A 107 -0.98 -5.35 -11.08
N ALA A 108 -1.76 -4.34 -11.48
CA ALA A 108 -2.99 -4.62 -12.19
C ALA A 108 -2.69 -5.30 -13.52
N GLU A 109 -3.45 -6.34 -13.87
CA GLU A 109 -3.65 -6.67 -15.27
C GLU A 109 -4.20 -5.43 -15.99
N ARG A 110 -3.57 -5.07 -17.11
CA ARG A 110 -3.98 -3.94 -17.95
C ARG A 110 -5.04 -4.38 -18.94
#